data_AF-A0AAU5F5I2-F1
#
_entry.id   AF-A0AAU5F5I2-F1
#
_cell.length_a   1.000
_cell.length_b   1.000
_cell.length_c   1.000
_cell.angle_alpha   90.00
_cell.angle_beta   90.00
_cell.angle_gamma   90.00
#
_symmetry.space_group_name_H-M   'P 1'
#
loop_
_entity.id
_entity.type
_entity.pdbx_description
1 polymer ?
#
loop_
_entity_poly.entity_id
_entity_poly.type
_entity_poly.pdbx_seq_one_letter_code
_entity_poly.pdbx_strand_id
1 'polypeptide(L)'
;MITVVREDREMAMSEPTGAEQLATSQAEIGSASAAVLREVHAARGRKALARAAAACRYAGIEEHDAQAVPRNPAAKAANALRLSAQVLAELDHAPLDPAADARCARNAAAAAAIAAQVARDHGGVTEPSAAAYRAALKASQAAMQAAGSEGMGRNEDLNADADAAEIAASLAAQSAGWI
;
A
#
# COMPACT_ATOMS: atom_id res chain seq x y z
N MET A 1 5.96 -71.14 28.28
CA MET A 1 4.78 -70.28 28.51
C MET A 1 5.19 -69.18 29.47
N ILE A 2 5.38 -67.95 28.97
CA ILE A 2 5.02 -66.66 29.59
C ILE A 2 5.29 -65.58 28.54
N THR A 3 4.36 -64.63 28.53
CA THR A 3 3.87 -63.82 27.41
C THR A 3 4.72 -62.56 27.19
N VAL A 4 4.90 -62.20 25.91
CA VAL A 4 5.39 -60.89 25.46
C VAL A 4 4.25 -59.88 25.64
N VAL A 5 4.43 -58.87 26.49
CA VAL A 5 3.50 -57.73 26.54
C VAL A 5 4.09 -56.59 25.71
N ARG A 6 3.40 -56.30 24.60
CA ARG A 6 3.64 -55.18 23.70
C ARG A 6 2.99 -53.95 24.35
N GLU A 7 3.76 -52.93 24.69
CA GLU A 7 3.20 -51.64 25.08
C GLU A 7 2.80 -50.89 23.81
N ASP A 8 1.52 -50.99 23.47
CA ASP A 8 0.87 -50.11 22.52
C ASP A 8 0.85 -48.70 23.13
N ARG A 9 1.81 -47.88 22.70
CA ARG A 9 1.83 -46.44 23.00
C ARG A 9 0.80 -45.77 22.11
N GLU A 10 -0.47 -45.80 22.51
CA GLU A 10 -1.50 -44.89 21.99
C GLU A 10 -1.00 -43.45 22.18
N MET A 11 -0.61 -42.81 21.08
CA MET A 11 -0.50 -41.36 21.02
C MET A 11 -1.92 -40.80 21.20
N ALA A 12 -2.28 -40.52 22.45
CA ALA A 12 -3.44 -39.71 22.77
C ALA A 12 -3.30 -38.37 22.05
N MET A 13 -3.99 -38.24 20.92
CA MET A 13 -4.28 -36.95 20.30
C MET A 13 -5.24 -36.25 21.27
N SER A 14 -4.68 -35.56 22.27
CA SER A 14 -5.46 -34.71 23.17
C SER A 14 -6.25 -33.73 22.32
N GLU A 15 -7.57 -33.80 22.40
CA GLU A 15 -8.44 -32.81 21.77
C GLU A 15 -8.07 -31.43 22.31
N PRO A 16 -7.88 -30.42 21.44
CA PRO A 16 -7.51 -29.09 21.89
C PRO A 16 -8.59 -28.58 22.84
N THR A 17 -8.15 -28.08 23.97
CA THR A 17 -9.06 -27.54 25.00
C THR A 17 -9.88 -26.39 24.41
N GLY A 18 -11.08 -26.13 24.95
CA GLY A 18 -11.94 -25.05 24.45
C GLY A 18 -11.25 -23.67 24.41
N ALA A 19 -10.24 -23.43 25.26
CA ALA A 19 -9.42 -22.23 25.23
C ALA A 19 -8.46 -22.16 24.02
N GLU A 20 -7.86 -23.29 23.63
CA GLU A 20 -6.99 -23.39 22.45
C GLU A 20 -7.80 -23.28 21.14
N GLN A 21 -9.02 -23.82 21.12
CA GLN A 21 -9.94 -23.66 20.00
C GLN A 21 -10.36 -22.20 19.82
N LEU A 22 -10.75 -21.50 20.90
CA LEU A 22 -11.11 -20.08 20.86
C LEU A 22 -9.93 -19.18 20.43
N ALA A 23 -8.72 -19.46 20.92
CA ALA A 23 -7.51 -18.74 20.53
C ALA A 23 -7.19 -18.94 19.04
N THR A 24 -7.35 -20.16 18.53
CA THR A 24 -7.16 -20.48 17.10
C THR A 24 -8.18 -19.75 16.25
N SER A 25 -9.47 -19.79 16.61
CA SER A 25 -10.52 -19.08 15.87
C SER A 25 -10.32 -17.56 15.88
N GLN A 26 -9.88 -16.97 17.00
CA GLN A 26 -9.55 -15.54 17.04
C GLN A 26 -8.34 -15.18 16.18
N ALA A 27 -7.32 -16.04 16.14
CA ALA A 27 -6.16 -15.86 15.27
C ALA A 27 -6.53 -15.96 13.78
N GLU A 28 -7.40 -16.92 13.42
CA GLU A 28 -7.92 -17.09 12.06
C GLU A 28 -8.76 -15.88 11.61
N ILE A 29 -9.66 -15.38 12.47
CA ILE A 29 -10.44 -14.17 12.21
C ILE A 29 -9.52 -12.95 12.04
N GLY A 30 -8.51 -12.82 12.90
CA GLY A 30 -7.49 -11.76 12.80
C GLY A 30 -6.69 -11.83 11.50
N SER A 31 -6.34 -13.04 11.05
CA SER A 31 -5.64 -13.28 9.78
C SER A 31 -6.52 -12.97 8.56
N ALA A 32 -7.78 -13.40 8.57
CA ALA A 32 -8.73 -13.10 7.49
C ALA A 32 -8.98 -11.58 7.37
N SER A 33 -9.14 -10.89 8.50
CA SER A 33 -9.23 -9.42 8.54
C SER A 33 -7.96 -8.75 8.00
N ALA A 34 -6.78 -9.25 8.35
CA ALA A 34 -5.51 -8.72 7.85
C ALA A 34 -5.36 -8.91 6.33
N ALA A 35 -5.82 -10.05 5.78
CA ALA A 35 -5.81 -10.29 4.33
C ALA A 35 -6.72 -9.32 3.57
N VAL A 36 -7.93 -9.05 4.08
CA VAL A 36 -8.83 -8.05 3.49
C VAL A 36 -8.19 -6.65 3.53
N LEU A 37 -7.59 -6.27 4.65
CA LEU A 37 -6.89 -4.99 4.77
C LEU A 37 -5.72 -4.88 3.80
N ARG A 38 -4.95 -5.96 3.60
CA ARG A 38 -3.90 -6.02 2.58
C ARG A 38 -4.45 -5.70 1.20
N GLU A 39 -5.55 -6.34 0.79
CA GLU A 39 -6.15 -6.10 -0.52
C GLU A 39 -6.54 -4.64 -0.71
N VAL A 40 -7.16 -4.02 0.30
CA VAL A 40 -7.54 -2.60 0.31
C VAL A 40 -6.30 -1.71 0.14
N HIS A 41 -5.28 -1.89 0.98
CA HIS A 41 -4.06 -1.09 0.94
C HIS A 41 -3.28 -1.28 -0.36
N ALA A 42 -3.17 -2.52 -0.84
CA ALA A 42 -2.49 -2.83 -2.08
C ALA A 42 -3.24 -2.24 -3.29
N ALA A 43 -4.57 -2.27 -3.31
CA ALA A 43 -5.38 -1.64 -4.34
C ALA A 43 -5.17 -0.12 -4.37
N ARG A 44 -5.19 0.53 -3.21
CA ARG A 44 -4.89 1.98 -3.08
C ARG A 44 -3.47 2.30 -3.56
N GLY A 45 -2.48 1.53 -3.12
CA GLY A 45 -1.09 1.68 -3.53
C GLY A 45 -0.90 1.54 -5.05
N ARG A 46 -1.54 0.55 -5.67
CA ARG A 46 -1.51 0.36 -7.13
C ARG A 46 -2.15 1.52 -7.89
N LYS A 47 -3.27 2.09 -7.40
CA LYS A 47 -3.89 3.28 -8.01
C LYS A 47 -2.96 4.49 -7.95
N ALA A 48 -2.39 4.75 -6.77
CA ALA A 48 -1.40 5.82 -6.60
C ALA A 48 -0.18 5.62 -7.51
N LEU A 49 0.31 4.39 -7.65
CA LEU A 49 1.44 4.06 -8.52
C LEU A 49 1.11 4.29 -10.00
N ALA A 50 -0.08 3.88 -10.45
CA ALA A 50 -0.53 4.10 -11.83
C ALA A 50 -0.62 5.60 -12.16
N ARG A 51 -1.18 6.38 -11.23
CA ARG A 51 -1.25 7.85 -11.34
C ARG A 51 0.13 8.50 -11.32
N ALA A 52 1.05 8.02 -10.48
CA ALA A 52 2.44 8.48 -10.44
C ALA A 52 3.14 8.21 -11.78
N ALA A 53 3.00 6.99 -12.33
CA ALA A 53 3.59 6.62 -13.60
C ALA A 53 3.03 7.46 -14.76
N ALA A 54 1.73 7.75 -14.76
CA ALA A 54 1.11 8.62 -15.75
C ALA A 54 1.64 10.07 -15.68
N ALA A 55 1.74 10.64 -14.48
CA ALA A 55 2.34 11.96 -14.27
C ALA A 55 3.81 12.02 -14.69
N CYS A 56 4.61 10.97 -14.41
CA CYS A 56 5.98 10.85 -14.90
C CYS A 56 6.04 10.84 -16.43
N ARG A 57 5.24 10.00 -17.10
CA ARG A 57 5.18 9.95 -18.57
C ARG A 57 4.77 11.28 -19.18
N TYR A 58 3.79 11.96 -18.60
CA TYR A 58 3.39 13.31 -19.03
C TYR A 58 4.55 14.30 -18.97
N ALA A 59 5.42 14.17 -17.95
CA ALA A 59 6.61 15.00 -17.79
C ALA A 59 7.83 14.53 -18.61
N GLY A 60 7.70 13.47 -19.41
CA GLY A 60 8.80 12.86 -20.16
C GLY A 60 9.83 12.13 -19.30
N ILE A 61 9.42 11.63 -18.13
CA ILE A 61 10.27 10.89 -17.18
C ILE A 61 10.06 9.40 -17.39
N GLU A 62 11.16 8.70 -17.62
CA GLU A 62 11.21 7.26 -17.87
C GLU A 62 11.89 6.51 -16.72
N GLU A 63 11.84 5.18 -16.74
CA GLU A 63 12.44 4.35 -15.69
C GLU A 63 13.96 4.57 -15.56
N HIS A 64 14.65 4.78 -16.68
CA HIS A 64 16.11 4.99 -16.70
C HIS A 64 16.55 6.33 -16.07
N ASP A 65 15.62 7.25 -15.79
CA ASP A 65 15.92 8.47 -15.04
C ASP A 65 16.09 8.20 -13.54
N ALA A 66 15.68 7.02 -13.05
CA ALA A 66 15.82 6.65 -11.65
C ALA A 66 17.29 6.53 -11.25
N GLN A 67 17.69 7.31 -10.25
CA GLN A 67 19.05 7.32 -9.72
C GLN A 67 19.07 6.91 -8.25
N ALA A 68 20.10 6.16 -7.84
CA ALA A 68 20.28 5.76 -6.44
C ALA A 68 20.37 6.96 -5.48
N VAL A 69 21.00 8.04 -5.92
CA VAL A 69 21.06 9.33 -5.22
C VAL A 69 20.49 10.40 -6.15
N PRO A 70 19.17 10.67 -6.11
CA PRO A 70 18.54 11.64 -6.98
C PRO A 70 19.06 13.06 -6.74
N ARG A 71 19.53 13.74 -7.79
CA ARG A 71 20.05 15.12 -7.72
C ARG A 71 19.11 16.17 -8.31
N ASN A 72 18.04 15.74 -8.95
CA ASN A 72 17.03 16.62 -9.55
C ASN A 72 15.61 16.05 -9.34
N PRO A 73 14.56 16.86 -9.55
CA PRO A 73 13.18 16.43 -9.33
C PRO A 73 12.75 15.23 -10.18
N ALA A 74 13.20 15.15 -11.44
CA ALA A 74 12.86 14.05 -12.35
C ALA A 74 13.40 12.71 -11.84
N ALA A 75 14.71 12.66 -11.52
CA ALA A 75 15.35 11.49 -10.93
C ALA A 75 14.73 11.10 -9.59
N LYS A 76 14.26 12.08 -8.80
CA LYS A 76 13.57 11.83 -7.53
C LYS A 76 12.21 11.18 -7.75
N ALA A 77 11.44 11.67 -8.72
CA ALA A 77 10.14 11.10 -9.10
C ALA A 77 10.31 9.67 -9.63
N ALA A 78 11.22 9.46 -10.58
CA ALA A 78 11.52 8.14 -11.15
C ALA A 78 11.98 7.14 -10.08
N ASN A 79 12.88 7.54 -9.18
CA ASN A 79 13.36 6.67 -8.11
C ASN A 79 12.26 6.34 -7.07
N ALA A 80 11.42 7.31 -6.70
CA ALA A 80 10.30 7.09 -5.79
C ALA A 80 9.25 6.14 -6.39
N LEU A 81 8.95 6.30 -7.69
CA LEU A 81 8.08 5.40 -8.44
C LEU A 81 8.64 3.97 -8.45
N ARG A 82 9.92 3.82 -8.82
CA ARG A 82 10.60 2.51 -8.88
C ARG A 82 10.58 1.78 -7.53
N LEU A 83 10.96 2.45 -6.44
CA LEU A 83 10.97 1.85 -5.11
C LEU A 83 9.55 1.44 -4.66
N SER A 84 8.55 2.29 -4.93
CA SER A 84 7.16 1.98 -4.57
C SER A 84 6.62 0.79 -5.38
N ALA A 85 6.97 0.69 -6.66
CA ALA A 85 6.61 -0.44 -7.51
C ALA A 85 7.23 -1.75 -7.00
N GLN A 86 8.52 -1.73 -6.64
CA GLN A 86 9.23 -2.89 -6.09
C GLN A 86 8.58 -3.36 -4.78
N VAL A 87 8.30 -2.45 -3.86
CA VAL A 87 7.66 -2.81 -2.58
C VAL A 87 6.27 -3.40 -2.77
N LEU A 88 5.46 -2.85 -3.68
CA LEU A 88 4.12 -3.39 -3.96
C LEU A 88 4.15 -4.77 -4.63
N ALA A 89 5.14 -5.05 -5.45
CA ALA A 89 5.31 -6.36 -6.09
C ALA A 89 5.66 -7.47 -5.09
N GLU A 90 6.34 -7.13 -3.99
CA GLU A 90 6.76 -8.08 -2.95
C GLU A 90 5.69 -8.33 -1.86
N LEU A 91 4.55 -7.64 -1.92
CA LEU A 91 3.51 -7.74 -0.87
C LEU A 91 2.96 -9.15 -0.69
N ASP A 92 2.80 -9.90 -1.78
CA ASP A 92 2.24 -11.27 -1.74
C ASP A 92 3.20 -12.27 -1.09
N HIS A 93 4.49 -11.91 -0.96
CA HIS A 93 5.53 -12.71 -0.30
C HIS A 93 5.80 -12.26 1.15
N ALA A 94 5.25 -11.11 1.56
CA ALA A 94 5.45 -10.56 2.90
C ALA A 94 4.43 -11.12 3.91
N PRO A 95 4.80 -11.30 5.20
CA PRO A 95 3.85 -11.60 6.27
C PRO A 95 2.72 -10.57 6.32
N LEU A 96 1.51 -11.00 6.70
CA LEU A 96 0.36 -10.10 6.87
C LEU A 96 0.61 -9.10 8.01
N ASP A 97 0.71 -7.83 7.65
CA ASP A 97 0.85 -6.71 8.59
C ASP A 97 0.10 -5.49 8.01
N PRO A 98 -1.14 -5.23 8.46
CA PRO A 98 -1.93 -4.10 7.98
C PRO A 98 -1.22 -2.75 8.12
N ALA A 99 -0.38 -2.57 9.15
CA ALA A 99 0.35 -1.32 9.33
C ALA A 99 1.48 -1.19 8.31
N ALA A 100 2.19 -2.29 7.98
CA ALA A 100 3.17 -2.30 6.91
C ALA A 100 2.52 -2.09 5.53
N ASP A 101 1.42 -2.78 5.26
CA ASP A 101 0.67 -2.68 4.00
C ASP A 101 0.17 -1.23 3.79
N ALA A 102 -0.38 -0.61 4.84
CA ALA A 102 -0.78 0.81 4.81
C ALA A 102 0.40 1.76 4.58
N ARG A 103 1.57 1.49 5.17
CA ARG A 103 2.80 2.28 4.91
C ARG A 103 3.24 2.15 3.45
N CYS A 104 3.08 0.99 2.83
CA CYS A 104 3.37 0.78 1.40
C CYS A 104 2.43 1.64 0.54
N ALA A 105 1.13 1.64 0.82
CA ALA A 105 0.16 2.48 0.13
C ALA A 105 0.47 3.98 0.30
N ARG A 106 0.84 4.42 1.51
CA ARG A 106 1.27 5.80 1.79
C ARG A 106 2.52 6.18 1.00
N ASN A 107 3.51 5.30 0.91
CA ASN A 107 4.75 5.58 0.15
C ASN A 107 4.45 5.75 -1.35
N ALA A 108 3.55 4.92 -1.91
CA ALA A 108 3.09 5.08 -3.29
C ALA A 108 2.34 6.41 -3.49
N ALA A 109 1.46 6.81 -2.56
CA ALA A 109 0.77 8.10 -2.61
C ALA A 109 1.73 9.29 -2.52
N ALA A 110 2.78 9.19 -1.70
CA ALA A 110 3.84 10.20 -1.62
C ALA A 110 4.66 10.28 -2.91
N ALA A 111 4.99 9.14 -3.53
CA ALA A 111 5.63 9.10 -4.85
C ALA A 111 4.75 9.78 -5.92
N ALA A 112 3.43 9.54 -5.88
CA ALA A 112 2.48 10.18 -6.78
C ALA A 112 2.39 11.69 -6.57
N ALA A 113 2.52 12.20 -5.34
CA ALA A 113 2.58 13.63 -5.06
C ALA A 113 3.87 14.26 -5.63
N ILE A 114 5.01 13.58 -5.50
CA ILE A 114 6.28 14.04 -6.10
C ILE A 114 6.16 14.07 -7.63
N ALA A 115 5.62 13.02 -8.26
CA ALA A 115 5.42 12.97 -9.70
C ALA A 115 4.45 14.06 -10.18
N ALA A 116 3.35 14.30 -9.46
CA ALA A 116 2.40 15.36 -9.75
C ALA A 116 3.02 16.76 -9.67
N GLN A 117 3.96 17.00 -8.74
CA GLN A 117 4.70 18.25 -8.68
C GLN A 117 5.49 18.46 -9.99
N VAL A 118 6.23 17.45 -10.43
CA VAL A 118 7.05 17.54 -11.63
C VAL A 118 6.20 17.68 -12.89
N ALA A 119 5.09 16.95 -12.99
CA ALA A 119 4.13 17.08 -14.10
C ALA A 119 3.52 18.47 -14.20
N ARG A 120 3.11 19.05 -13.06
CA ARG A 120 2.60 20.43 -13.00
C ARG A 120 3.67 21.43 -13.44
N ASP A 121 4.89 21.27 -12.96
CA ASP A 121 5.98 22.20 -13.27
C ASP A 121 6.44 22.04 -14.75
N HIS A 122 6.30 20.84 -15.34
CA HIS A 122 6.56 20.56 -16.76
C HIS A 122 5.51 21.18 -17.70
N GLY A 123 4.22 20.97 -17.43
CA GLY A 123 3.10 21.45 -18.27
C GLY A 123 2.76 22.92 -18.07
N GLY A 124 3.43 23.61 -17.15
CA GLY A 124 3.09 24.95 -16.70
C GLY A 124 1.95 24.96 -15.67
N VAL A 125 1.99 25.95 -14.76
CA VAL A 125 1.03 26.05 -13.66
C VAL A 125 -0.31 26.59 -14.15
N THR A 126 -1.15 25.69 -14.63
CA THR A 126 -2.57 25.93 -14.95
C THR A 126 -3.46 25.51 -13.78
N GLU A 127 -4.69 26.01 -13.70
CA GLU A 127 -5.61 25.62 -12.61
C GLU A 127 -5.86 24.09 -12.55
N PRO A 128 -6.09 23.37 -13.67
CA PRO A 128 -6.21 21.91 -13.63
C PRO A 128 -4.96 21.21 -13.07
N SER A 129 -3.76 21.63 -13.51
CA SER A 129 -2.50 21.06 -13.03
C SER A 129 -2.25 21.35 -11.54
N ALA A 130 -2.62 22.53 -11.07
CA ALA A 130 -2.51 22.91 -9.66
C ALA A 130 -3.53 22.14 -8.80
N ALA A 131 -4.76 21.96 -9.28
CA ALA A 131 -5.79 21.16 -8.63
C ALA A 131 -5.38 19.69 -8.51
N ALA A 132 -4.83 19.10 -9.58
CA ALA A 132 -4.31 17.74 -9.58
C ALA A 132 -3.16 17.55 -8.57
N TYR A 133 -2.23 18.50 -8.49
CA TYR A 133 -1.18 18.47 -7.48
C TYR A 133 -1.72 18.59 -6.05
N ARG A 134 -2.66 19.51 -5.79
CA ARG A 134 -3.29 19.65 -4.46
C ARG A 134 -4.04 18.37 -4.06
N ALA A 135 -4.76 17.74 -4.99
CA ALA A 135 -5.46 16.49 -4.75
C ALA A 135 -4.47 15.34 -4.45
N ALA A 136 -3.34 15.29 -5.16
CA ALA A 136 -2.27 14.32 -4.87
C ALA A 136 -1.67 14.50 -3.47
N LEU A 137 -1.44 15.74 -3.03
CA LEU A 137 -1.00 16.04 -1.66
C LEU A 137 -2.03 15.59 -0.63
N LYS A 138 -3.33 15.85 -0.88
CA LYS A 138 -4.41 15.42 0.01
C LYS A 138 -4.47 13.89 0.12
N ALA A 139 -4.34 13.16 -0.99
CA ALA A 139 -4.28 11.70 -0.99
C ALA A 139 -3.06 11.18 -0.19
N SER A 140 -1.89 11.80 -0.36
CA SER A 140 -0.69 11.45 0.43
C SER A 140 -0.88 11.70 1.93
N GLN A 141 -1.57 12.78 2.31
CA GLN A 141 -1.85 13.11 3.71
C GLN A 141 -2.88 12.14 4.32
N ALA A 142 -3.97 11.84 3.62
CA ALA A 142 -4.97 10.89 4.09
C ALA A 142 -4.37 9.48 4.26
N ALA A 143 -3.56 9.03 3.30
CA ALA A 143 -2.83 7.76 3.44
C ALA A 143 -1.83 7.77 4.60
N MET A 144 -1.24 8.92 4.93
CA MET A 144 -0.39 9.06 6.11
C MET A 144 -1.17 8.89 7.41
N GLN A 145 -2.38 9.45 7.50
CA GLN A 145 -3.24 9.26 8.68
C GLN A 145 -3.67 7.80 8.83
N ALA A 146 -4.11 7.16 7.75
CA ALA A 146 -4.47 5.75 7.74
C ALA A 146 -3.33 4.82 8.19
N ALA A 147 -2.09 5.14 7.79
CA ALA A 147 -0.89 4.37 8.16
C ALA A 147 -0.26 4.78 9.51
N GLY A 148 -0.70 5.91 10.08
CA GLY A 148 -0.14 6.50 11.29
C GLY A 148 -0.45 5.70 12.56
N SER A 149 0.05 6.16 13.71
CA SER A 149 -0.14 5.49 15.00
C SER A 149 -1.60 5.33 15.41
N GLU A 150 -2.47 6.24 14.99
CA GLU A 150 -3.91 6.20 15.27
C GLU A 150 -4.65 5.22 14.35
N GLY A 151 -4.22 5.11 13.08
CA GLY A 151 -4.86 4.23 12.10
C GLY A 151 -4.32 2.80 12.12
N MET A 152 -3.00 2.63 12.28
CA MET A 152 -2.23 1.38 12.15
C MET A 152 -2.67 0.50 10.97
N GLY A 153 -3.19 1.10 9.90
CA GLY A 153 -3.77 0.40 8.75
C GLY A 153 -5.07 -0.36 9.02
N ARG A 154 -5.66 -0.26 10.22
CA ARG A 154 -6.86 -1.00 10.64
C ARG A 154 -8.11 -0.15 10.79
N ASN A 155 -7.96 1.17 11.00
CA ASN A 155 -9.11 2.07 11.15
C ASN A 155 -9.88 2.21 9.82
N GLU A 156 -11.15 1.79 9.82
CA GLU A 156 -12.01 1.76 8.63
C GLU A 156 -12.31 3.16 8.08
N ASP A 157 -12.63 4.12 8.94
CA ASP A 157 -12.96 5.49 8.52
C ASP A 157 -11.75 6.18 7.88
N LEU A 158 -10.57 6.07 8.50
CA LEU A 158 -9.33 6.62 7.94
C LEU A 158 -8.95 5.93 6.62
N ASN A 159 -9.26 4.65 6.48
CA ASN A 159 -9.05 3.92 5.23
C ASN A 159 -10.02 4.40 4.14
N ALA A 160 -11.30 4.58 4.46
CA ALA A 160 -12.29 5.11 3.52
C ALA A 160 -11.94 6.53 3.05
N ASP A 161 -11.48 7.39 3.97
CA ASP A 161 -11.03 8.75 3.65
C ASP A 161 -9.82 8.74 2.70
N ALA A 162 -8.87 7.83 2.93
CA ALA A 162 -7.71 7.67 2.06
C ALA A 162 -8.10 7.15 0.66
N ASP A 163 -9.07 6.24 0.56
CA ASP A 163 -9.59 5.76 -0.72
C ASP A 163 -10.34 6.85 -1.49
N ALA A 164 -11.20 7.62 -0.80
CA ALA A 164 -11.92 8.75 -1.39
C ALA A 164 -10.94 9.82 -1.90
N ALA A 165 -9.88 10.11 -1.14
CA ALA A 165 -8.84 11.05 -1.55
C ALA A 165 -8.06 10.56 -2.78
N GLU A 166 -7.73 9.27 -2.87
CA GLU A 166 -7.05 8.70 -4.03
C GLU A 166 -7.93 8.74 -5.30
N ILE A 167 -9.23 8.48 -5.15
CA ILE A 167 -10.21 8.63 -6.26
C ILE A 167 -10.23 10.08 -6.74
N ALA A 168 -10.36 11.04 -5.82
CA ALA A 168 -10.36 12.47 -6.17
C ALA A 168 -9.04 12.89 -6.86
N ALA A 169 -7.90 12.39 -6.39
CA ALA A 169 -6.60 12.67 -7.01
C ALA A 169 -6.49 12.10 -8.43
N SER A 170 -7.07 10.91 -8.68
CA SER A 170 -7.11 10.30 -10.00
C SER A 170 -7.98 11.09 -10.98
N LEU A 171 -9.17 11.53 -10.54
CA LEU A 171 -10.06 12.37 -11.36
C LEU A 171 -9.44 13.74 -11.68
N ALA A 172 -8.75 14.33 -10.71
CA ALA A 172 -8.05 15.60 -10.93
C ALA A 172 -6.88 15.43 -11.91
N ALA A 173 -6.11 14.35 -11.82
CA ALA A 173 -5.03 14.05 -12.78
C ALA A 173 -5.56 13.81 -14.21
N GLN A 174 -6.71 13.14 -14.36
CA GLN A 174 -7.39 13.02 -15.64
C GLN A 174 -7.84 14.39 -16.18
N SER A 175 -8.41 15.24 -15.33
CA SER A 175 -8.82 16.60 -15.71
C SER A 175 -7.64 17.48 -16.13
N ALA A 176 -6.44 17.20 -15.62
CA ALA A 176 -5.19 17.86 -16.01
C ALA A 176 -4.56 17.26 -17.27
N GLY A 177 -5.11 16.18 -17.83
CA GLY A 177 -4.59 15.51 -19.03
C GLY A 177 -3.33 14.68 -18.78
N TRP A 178 -3.08 14.26 -17.54
CA TRP A 178 -1.91 13.42 -17.20
C TRP A 178 -2.19 11.92 -17.36
N ILE A 179 -3.47 11.53 -17.29
CA ILE A 179 -3.97 10.14 -17.41
C ILE A 179 -4.89 10.07 -18.62
#